data_AF-A0A349D3W9-F1
#
_entry.id   AF-A0A349D3W9-F1
#
_cell.length_a   1.000
_cell.length_b   1.000
_cell.length_c   1.000
_cell.angle_alpha   90.00
_cell.angle_beta   90.00
_cell.angle_gamma   90.00
#
_symmetry.space_group_name_H-M   'P 1'
#
loop_
_entity.id
_entity.type
_entity.pdbx_description
1 polymer ?
#
loop_
_entity_poly.entity_id
_entity_poly.type
_entity_poly.pdbx_seq_one_letter_code
_entity_poly.pdbx_strand_id
1 'polypeptide(L)'
;MSRSTLYFPLLDQARFFAFLAVFLVHCFGPAQTEEVWLSSAIRSFSSNGHLGVDFFFCLSAFLITYILLGEKESKKFSLSNFYVRRILRIWPLYFLVLLLSFGGISILNYSLGNAYILPDLIPFLLFYANYYMMMEGIDFFFPLTFLWTIAIEEQFYLI
;
A
#
# COMPACT_ATOMS: atom_id res chain seq x y z
N MET A 1 -35.99 9.27 3.75
CA MET A 1 -34.96 10.30 3.46
C MET A 1 -33.76 9.60 2.86
N SER A 2 -33.42 9.86 1.59
CA SER A 2 -32.22 9.28 0.99
C SER A 2 -31.00 10.00 1.55
N ARG A 3 -30.30 9.38 2.52
CA ARG A 3 -28.98 9.87 2.93
C ARG A 3 -28.08 9.81 1.69
N SER A 4 -27.63 10.97 1.23
CA SER A 4 -26.49 11.06 0.33
C SER A 4 -25.35 10.26 0.96
N THR A 5 -24.66 9.44 0.19
CA THR A 5 -23.41 8.82 0.63
C THR A 5 -22.50 9.95 1.09
N LEU A 6 -22.25 10.03 2.40
CA LEU A 6 -21.48 11.11 2.98
C LEU A 6 -20.04 10.96 2.46
N TYR A 7 -19.73 11.75 1.44
CA TYR A 7 -18.41 11.80 0.83
C TYR A 7 -17.55 12.75 1.65
N PHE A 8 -16.41 12.28 2.12
CA PHE A 8 -15.47 13.06 2.92
C PHE A 8 -14.25 13.44 2.07
N PRO A 9 -14.33 14.48 1.22
CA PRO A 9 -13.23 14.87 0.34
C PRO A 9 -11.95 15.21 1.12
N LEU A 10 -12.09 15.73 2.33
CA LEU A 10 -10.99 16.03 3.24
C LEU A 10 -10.20 14.77 3.65
N LEU A 11 -10.88 13.64 3.85
CA LEU A 11 -10.21 12.38 4.21
C LEU A 11 -9.44 11.80 3.02
N ASP A 12 -9.97 11.95 1.80
CA ASP A 12 -9.25 11.50 0.60
C ASP A 12 -8.01 12.35 0.34
N GLN A 13 -8.08 13.67 0.57
CA GLN A 13 -6.91 14.55 0.54
C GLN A 13 -5.88 14.16 1.60
N ALA A 14 -6.32 13.92 2.84
CA ALA A 14 -5.43 13.52 3.93
C ALA A 14 -4.70 12.20 3.62
N ARG A 15 -5.39 11.23 3.01
CA ARG A 15 -4.78 9.98 2.53
C ARG A 15 -3.78 10.21 1.41
N PHE A 16 -4.08 11.10 0.47
CA PHE A 16 -3.15 11.45 -0.59
C PHE A 16 -1.85 12.03 -0.02
N PHE A 17 -1.93 12.96 0.93
CA PHE A 17 -0.74 13.54 1.56
C PHE A 17 0.04 12.51 2.40
N ALA A 18 -0.66 11.60 3.09
CA ALA A 18 -0.01 10.51 3.81
C ALA A 18 0.72 9.54 2.86
N PHE A 19 0.08 9.16 1.76
CA PHE A 19 0.71 8.37 0.70
C PHE A 19 1.92 9.09 0.10
N LEU A 20 1.75 10.37 -0.28
CA LEU A 20 2.82 11.16 -0.89
C LEU A 20 4.03 11.25 0.04
N ALA A 21 3.78 11.42 1.34
CA ALA A 21 4.83 11.40 2.34
C ALA A 21 5.62 10.09 2.30
N VAL A 22 4.94 8.94 2.45
CA VAL A 22 5.57 7.62 2.41
C VAL A 22 6.32 7.42 1.10
N PHE A 23 5.73 7.79 -0.03
CA PHE A 23 6.32 7.68 -1.36
C PHE A 23 7.63 8.47 -1.47
N LEU A 24 7.64 9.74 -1.04
CA LEU A 24 8.85 10.57 -1.08
C LEU A 24 9.97 9.98 -0.22
N VAL A 25 9.64 9.50 0.98
CA VAL A 25 10.62 8.86 1.87
C VAL A 25 11.29 7.66 1.22
N HIS A 26 10.52 6.84 0.52
CA HIS A 26 11.06 5.64 -0.09
C HIS A 26 11.79 5.93 -1.43
N CYS A 27 11.34 6.92 -2.21
CA CYS A 27 12.00 7.29 -3.47
C CYS A 27 13.29 8.08 -3.27
N PHE A 28 13.38 8.90 -2.23
CA PHE A 28 14.52 9.80 -2.02
C PHE A 28 15.39 9.39 -0.83
N GLY A 29 14.92 8.45 0.01
CA GLY A 29 15.60 8.04 1.24
C GLY A 29 15.83 9.22 2.20
N PRO A 30 16.49 9.00 3.34
CA PRO A 30 17.18 10.10 4.00
C PRO A 30 18.26 10.57 3.04
N ALA A 31 18.00 11.66 2.32
CA ALA A 31 18.93 12.26 1.38
C ALA A 31 20.33 12.34 2.02
N GLN A 32 21.32 11.66 1.43
CA GLN A 32 22.73 11.81 1.77
C GLN A 32 23.27 13.15 1.23
N THR A 33 22.43 14.18 1.17
CA THR A 33 22.82 15.50 0.69
C THR A 33 23.35 16.31 1.88
N GLU A 34 24.52 16.90 1.69
CA GLU A 34 25.20 17.75 2.68
C GLU A 34 24.56 19.16 2.85
N GLU A 35 23.40 19.40 2.25
CA GLU A 35 22.65 20.67 2.29
C GLU A 35 21.81 20.79 3.58
N VAL A 36 22.28 21.62 4.52
CA VAL A 36 21.95 21.60 5.96
C VAL A 36 20.48 21.92 6.33
N TRP A 37 19.76 22.73 5.54
CA TRP A 37 18.44 23.25 5.94
C TRP A 37 17.25 22.45 5.37
N LEU A 38 17.28 22.09 4.09
CA LEU A 38 16.25 21.23 3.49
C LEU A 38 16.40 19.78 3.96
N SER A 39 17.64 19.31 4.21
CA SER A 39 17.90 17.94 4.65
C SER A 39 17.41 17.65 6.06
N SER A 40 17.28 18.65 6.93
CA SER A 40 16.80 18.47 8.31
C SER A 40 15.29 18.17 8.35
N ALA A 41 14.49 18.96 7.62
CA ALA A 41 13.06 18.73 7.48
C ALA A 41 12.77 17.41 6.72
N ILE A 42 13.50 17.16 5.63
CA ILE A 42 13.36 15.91 4.85
C ILE A 42 13.78 14.69 5.68
N ARG A 43 14.87 14.75 6.47
CA ARG A 43 15.28 13.65 7.37
C ARG A 43 14.23 13.40 8.45
N SER A 44 13.73 14.45 9.10
CA SER A 44 12.70 14.32 10.13
C SER A 44 11.41 13.73 9.55
N PHE A 45 11.02 14.12 8.35
CA PHE A 45 9.86 13.54 7.67
C PHE A 45 10.13 12.09 7.24
N SER A 46 11.34 11.79 6.80
CA SER A 46 11.77 10.45 6.38
C SER A 46 11.88 9.45 7.52
N SER A 47 12.36 9.87 8.68
CA SER A 47 12.37 9.03 9.89
C SER A 47 10.97 8.68 10.37
N ASN A 48 9.97 9.50 10.02
CA ASN A 48 8.59 9.36 10.47
C ASN A 48 7.65 8.81 9.38
N GLY A 49 8.16 8.28 8.27
CA GLY A 49 7.34 7.70 7.20
C GLY A 49 6.37 6.61 7.67
N HIS A 50 6.72 5.87 8.72
CA HIS A 50 5.86 4.87 9.36
C HIS A 50 4.53 5.47 9.90
N LEU A 51 4.54 6.72 10.40
CA LEU A 51 3.32 7.40 10.85
C LEU A 51 2.34 7.63 9.71
N GLY A 52 2.84 7.83 8.49
CA GLY A 52 2.00 7.96 7.30
C GLY A 52 1.25 6.66 6.98
N VAL A 53 1.91 5.52 7.17
CA VAL A 53 1.31 4.19 6.99
C VAL A 53 0.24 3.94 8.05
N ASP A 54 0.53 4.20 9.32
CA ASP A 54 -0.43 4.06 10.43
C ASP A 54 -1.67 4.94 10.22
N PHE A 55 -1.45 6.19 9.81
CA PHE A 55 -2.53 7.13 9.52
C PHE A 55 -3.39 6.67 8.34
N PHE A 56 -2.78 6.13 7.28
CA PHE A 56 -3.49 5.56 6.14
C PHE A 56 -4.38 4.39 6.56
N PHE A 57 -3.86 3.46 7.36
CA PHE A 57 -4.64 2.32 7.88
C PHE A 57 -5.78 2.76 8.79
N CYS A 58 -5.54 3.71 9.70
CA CYS A 58 -6.56 4.23 10.60
C CYS A 58 -7.72 4.90 9.83
N LEU A 59 -7.38 5.76 8.85
CA LEU A 59 -8.39 6.39 7.99
C LEU A 59 -9.14 5.37 7.13
N SER A 60 -8.45 4.34 6.63
CA SER A 60 -9.07 3.27 5.86
C SER A 60 -10.07 2.50 6.73
N ALA A 61 -9.65 1.99 7.89
CA ALA A 61 -10.52 1.31 8.84
C ALA A 61 -11.76 2.14 9.23
N PHE A 62 -11.57 3.43 9.52
CA PHE A 62 -12.67 4.36 9.82
C PHE A 62 -13.69 4.44 8.67
N LEU A 63 -13.24 4.74 7.44
CA LEU A 63 -14.15 4.92 6.31
C LEU A 63 -14.86 3.63 5.93
N ILE A 64 -14.14 2.50 5.97
CA ILE A 64 -14.70 1.18 5.70
C ILE A 64 -15.84 0.92 6.70
N THR A 65 -15.56 1.06 7.98
CA THR A 65 -16.54 0.85 9.06
C THR A 65 -17.72 1.79 8.92
N TYR A 66 -17.49 3.08 8.64
CA TYR A 66 -18.54 4.08 8.44
C TYR A 66 -19.49 3.70 7.30
N ILE A 67 -18.94 3.30 6.14
CA ILE A 67 -19.74 2.88 4.98
C ILE A 67 -20.54 1.62 5.33
N LEU A 68 -19.91 0.63 5.96
CA LEU A 68 -20.56 -0.63 6.34
C LEU A 68 -21.71 -0.42 7.33
N LEU A 69 -21.54 0.47 8.32
CA LEU A 69 -22.60 0.82 9.26
C LEU A 69 -23.77 1.49 8.54
N GLY A 70 -23.50 2.40 7.60
CA GLY A 70 -24.56 3.02 6.78
C GLY A 70 -25.31 2.02 5.88
N GLU A 71 -24.59 1.07 5.26
CA GLU A 71 -25.20 -0.01 4.48
C GLU A 71 -26.03 -0.95 5.36
N LYS A 72 -25.59 -1.21 6.60
CA LYS A 72 -26.30 -2.04 7.59
C LYS A 72 -27.60 -1.36 8.05
N GLU A 73 -27.56 -0.08 8.42
CA GLU A 73 -28.76 0.69 8.80
C GLU A 73 -29.80 0.72 7.67
N SER A 74 -29.34 0.82 6.42
CA SER A 74 -30.21 0.87 5.24
C SER A 74 -30.66 -0.51 4.73
N LYS A 75 -30.32 -1.61 5.41
CA LYS A 75 -30.58 -3.01 4.99
C LYS A 75 -30.06 -3.34 3.58
N LYS A 76 -29.03 -2.64 3.13
CA LYS A 76 -28.38 -2.83 1.81
C LYS A 76 -27.03 -3.53 1.90
N PHE A 77 -26.57 -3.84 3.11
CA PHE A 77 -25.30 -4.52 3.31
C PHE A 77 -25.30 -5.90 2.65
N SER A 78 -24.28 -6.14 1.83
CA SER A 78 -23.97 -7.44 1.25
C SER A 78 -22.47 -7.65 1.32
N LEU A 79 -22.06 -8.67 2.06
CA LEU A 79 -20.66 -9.05 2.20
C LEU A 79 -20.04 -9.37 0.84
N SER A 80 -20.77 -10.08 -0.02
CA SER A 80 -20.31 -10.37 -1.39
C SER A 80 -20.06 -9.10 -2.19
N ASN A 81 -20.98 -8.12 -2.13
CA ASN A 81 -20.80 -6.85 -2.86
C ASN A 81 -19.63 -6.04 -2.31
N PHE A 82 -19.40 -6.09 -1.00
CA PHE A 82 -18.23 -5.48 -0.38
C PHE A 82 -16.93 -6.04 -0.95
N TYR A 83 -16.75 -7.36 -0.97
CA TYR A 83 -15.55 -8.00 -1.50
C TYR A 83 -15.37 -7.74 -3.00
N VAL A 84 -16.43 -7.87 -3.80
CA VAL A 84 -16.37 -7.63 -5.25
C VAL A 84 -15.87 -6.21 -5.56
N ARG A 85 -16.40 -5.19 -4.88
CA ARG A 85 -15.97 -3.79 -5.10
C ARG A 85 -14.49 -3.58 -4.77
N ARG A 86 -13.97 -4.28 -3.76
CA ARG A 86 -12.56 -4.15 -3.34
C ARG A 86 -11.62 -4.89 -4.25
N ILE A 87 -11.96 -6.14 -4.58
CA ILE A 87 -11.20 -6.95 -5.52
C ILE A 87 -11.08 -6.21 -6.86
N LEU A 88 -12.18 -5.73 -7.43
CA LEU A 88 -12.16 -4.98 -8.70
C LEU A 88 -11.41 -3.65 -8.63
N ARG A 89 -11.19 -3.09 -7.43
CA ARG A 89 -10.45 -1.85 -7.22
C ARG A 89 -8.95 -2.07 -7.01
N ILE A 90 -8.59 -3.05 -6.18
CA ILE A 90 -7.23 -3.24 -5.67
C ILE A 90 -6.46 -4.24 -6.53
N TRP A 91 -7.06 -5.39 -6.84
CA TRP A 91 -6.37 -6.51 -7.49
C TRP A 91 -5.84 -6.17 -8.89
N PRO A 92 -6.55 -5.45 -9.78
CA PRO A 92 -6.01 -5.14 -11.11
C PRO A 92 -4.68 -4.41 -11.06
N LEU A 93 -4.57 -3.39 -10.20
CA LEU A 93 -3.34 -2.63 -10.06
C LEU A 93 -2.27 -3.44 -9.31
N TYR A 94 -2.65 -4.19 -8.27
CA TYR A 94 -1.74 -5.07 -7.53
C TYR A 94 -1.05 -6.08 -8.46
N PHE A 95 -1.83 -6.85 -9.21
CA PHE A 95 -1.28 -7.86 -10.12
C PHE A 95 -0.57 -7.25 -11.32
N LEU A 96 -0.95 -6.05 -11.78
CA LEU A 96 -0.19 -5.33 -12.79
C LEU A 96 1.20 -4.97 -12.28
N VAL A 97 1.31 -4.40 -11.06
CA VAL A 97 2.61 -4.09 -10.44
C VAL A 97 3.44 -5.36 -10.24
N LEU A 98 2.80 -6.44 -9.80
CA LEU A 98 3.46 -7.73 -9.60
C LEU A 98 4.01 -8.28 -10.92
N LEU A 99 3.19 -8.27 -11.98
CA LEU A 99 3.56 -8.72 -13.32
C LEU A 99 4.71 -7.89 -13.90
N LEU A 100 4.61 -6.56 -13.82
CA LEU A 100 5.65 -5.66 -14.33
C LEU A 100 6.95 -5.79 -13.56
N SER A 101 6.88 -5.99 -12.24
CA SER A 101 8.07 -6.19 -11.40
C SER A 101 8.74 -7.53 -11.73
N PHE A 102 8.05 -8.66 -11.56
CA PHE A 102 8.64 -9.98 -11.82
C PHE A 102 9.02 -10.17 -13.29
N GLY A 103 8.13 -9.80 -14.21
CA GLY A 103 8.38 -9.90 -15.66
C GLY A 103 9.49 -8.95 -16.12
N GLY A 104 9.44 -7.68 -15.72
CA GLY A 104 10.44 -6.68 -16.07
C GLY A 104 11.82 -7.03 -15.54
N ILE A 105 11.93 -7.44 -14.27
CA ILE A 105 13.20 -7.86 -13.68
C ILE A 105 13.72 -9.12 -14.35
N SER A 106 12.86 -10.09 -14.67
CA SER A 106 13.30 -11.31 -15.37
C SER A 106 13.94 -10.99 -16.74
N ILE A 107 13.34 -10.06 -17.49
CA ILE A 107 13.89 -9.58 -18.78
C ILE A 107 15.22 -8.85 -18.56
N LEU A 108 15.30 -7.98 -17.55
CA LEU A 108 16.53 -7.27 -17.22
C LEU A 108 17.64 -8.23 -16.78
N ASN A 109 17.34 -9.22 -15.93
CA ASN A 109 18.29 -10.23 -15.46
C ASN A 109 18.82 -11.10 -16.60
N TYR A 110 17.97 -11.47 -17.56
CA TYR A 110 18.41 -12.16 -18.78
C TYR A 110 19.42 -11.32 -19.58
N SER A 111 19.21 -10.00 -19.64
CA SER A 111 20.04 -9.09 -20.44
C SER A 111 21.31 -8.62 -19.71
N LEU A 112 21.27 -8.54 -18.38
CA LEU A 112 22.30 -7.93 -17.53
C LEU A 112 23.02 -8.94 -16.61
N GLY A 113 22.74 -10.24 -16.75
CA GLY A 113 23.44 -11.30 -16.02
C GLY A 113 23.05 -11.43 -14.56
N ASN A 114 21.74 -11.45 -14.26
CA ASN A 114 21.19 -11.61 -12.90
C ASN A 114 21.59 -10.50 -11.91
N ALA A 115 21.61 -9.25 -12.37
CA ALA A 115 21.98 -8.08 -11.55
C ALA A 115 21.00 -7.77 -10.40
N TYR A 116 19.76 -8.28 -10.46
CA TYR A 116 18.70 -8.00 -9.49
C TYR A 116 18.21 -9.27 -8.78
N ILE A 117 17.97 -9.17 -7.48
CA ILE A 117 17.40 -10.24 -6.66
C ILE A 117 15.88 -10.19 -6.74
N LEU A 118 15.27 -11.32 -7.08
CA LEU A 118 13.82 -11.53 -7.02
C LEU A 118 13.47 -12.32 -5.76
N PRO A 119 12.44 -11.91 -4.99
CA PRO A 119 11.95 -12.70 -3.88
C PRO A 119 11.08 -13.86 -4.38
N ASP A 120 10.70 -14.77 -3.47
CA ASP A 120 9.72 -15.80 -3.78
C ASP A 120 8.39 -15.17 -4.21
N LEU A 121 7.80 -15.68 -5.30
CA LEU A 121 6.56 -15.14 -5.87
C LEU A 121 5.31 -15.51 -5.05
N ILE A 122 5.29 -16.69 -4.43
CA ILE A 122 4.11 -17.25 -3.75
C ILE A 122 3.58 -16.34 -2.62
N PRO A 123 4.41 -15.75 -1.74
CA PRO A 123 3.96 -14.78 -0.74
C PRO A 123 3.17 -13.59 -1.29
N PHE A 124 3.53 -13.12 -2.47
CA PHE A 124 2.85 -11.99 -3.10
C PHE A 124 1.54 -12.43 -3.76
N LEU A 125 1.51 -13.58 -4.43
CA LEU A 125 0.28 -14.11 -5.03
C LEU A 125 -0.82 -14.40 -4.01
N LEU A 126 -0.44 -14.83 -2.80
CA LEU A 126 -1.35 -15.24 -1.74
C LEU A 126 -1.53 -14.17 -0.66
N PHE A 127 -1.08 -12.93 -0.89
CA PHE A 127 -1.23 -11.80 0.05
C PHE A 127 -0.68 -12.10 1.47
N TYR A 128 0.47 -12.77 1.57
CA TYR A 128 1.19 -12.95 2.85
C TYR A 128 2.63 -12.40 2.81
N ALA A 129 2.93 -11.53 1.84
CA ALA A 129 4.24 -10.94 1.65
C ALA A 129 4.78 -10.19 2.90
N ASN A 130 3.91 -9.68 3.77
CA ASN A 130 4.30 -9.09 5.06
C ASN A 130 5.05 -10.08 5.96
N TYR A 131 4.58 -11.32 6.07
CA TYR A 131 5.25 -12.36 6.86
C TYR A 131 6.55 -12.80 6.21
N TYR A 132 6.56 -12.92 4.88
CA TYR A 132 7.78 -13.24 4.13
C TYR A 132 8.86 -12.18 4.36
N MET A 133 8.53 -10.90 4.22
CA MET A 133 9.47 -9.79 4.44
C MET A 133 9.98 -9.72 5.88
N MET A 134 9.17 -10.12 6.87
CA MET A 134 9.59 -10.19 8.26
C MET A 134 10.66 -11.29 8.49
N MET A 135 10.60 -12.39 7.74
CA MET A 135 11.52 -13.53 7.89
C MET A 135 12.77 -13.38 7.02
N GLU A 136 12.60 -12.99 5.76
CA GLU A 136 13.66 -12.97 4.74
C GLU A 136 14.25 -11.57 4.50
N GLY A 137 13.65 -10.52 5.09
CA GLY A 137 14.05 -9.13 4.87
C GLY A 137 13.44 -8.51 3.61
N ILE A 138 13.97 -7.34 3.21
CA ILE A 138 13.44 -6.50 2.12
C ILE A 138 14.50 -6.17 1.05
N ASP A 139 15.58 -6.96 0.99
CA ASP A 139 16.74 -6.72 0.12
C ASP A 139 16.47 -7.18 -1.33
N PHE A 140 15.36 -6.74 -1.90
CA PHE A 140 14.95 -7.04 -3.27
C PHE A 140 14.34 -5.80 -3.93
N PHE A 141 13.90 -5.96 -5.18
CA PHE A 141 13.41 -4.86 -6.01
C PHE A 141 12.39 -3.98 -5.27
N PHE A 142 12.74 -2.70 -5.16
CA PHE A 142 12.03 -1.71 -4.35
C PHE A 142 10.50 -1.70 -4.59
N PRO A 143 10.00 -1.81 -5.84
CA PRO A 143 8.56 -1.93 -6.06
C PRO A 143 7.80 -3.06 -5.38
N LEU A 144 8.46 -4.16 -5.05
CA LEU A 144 7.82 -5.27 -4.35
C LEU A 144 7.71 -5.01 -2.84
N THR A 145 8.56 -4.14 -2.29
CA THR A 145 8.66 -3.90 -0.85
C THR A 145 7.50 -3.08 -0.27
N PHE A 146 6.60 -2.52 -1.08
CA PHE A 146 5.39 -1.86 -0.56
C PHE A 146 4.15 -2.74 -0.61
N LEU A 147 4.20 -3.90 -1.28
CA LEU A 147 3.06 -4.80 -1.41
C LEU A 147 2.65 -5.45 -0.09
N TRP A 148 3.47 -5.39 0.97
CA TRP A 148 3.09 -5.88 2.29
C TRP A 148 1.93 -5.10 2.90
N THR A 149 1.79 -3.79 2.61
CA THR A 149 0.70 -2.98 3.16
C THR A 149 -0.65 -3.44 2.60
N ILE A 150 -0.70 -3.76 1.30
CA ILE A 150 -1.89 -4.33 0.65
C ILE A 150 -2.15 -5.75 1.15
N ALA A 151 -1.11 -6.56 1.36
CA ALA A 151 -1.28 -7.90 1.94
C ALA A 151 -1.94 -7.83 3.33
N ILE A 152 -1.50 -6.91 4.19
CA ILE A 152 -2.13 -6.66 5.49
C ILE A 152 -3.57 -6.19 5.31
N GLU A 153 -3.85 -5.28 4.38
CA GLU A 153 -5.21 -4.79 4.13
C GLU A 153 -6.17 -5.92 3.72
N GLU A 154 -5.76 -6.82 2.83
CA GLU A 154 -6.57 -7.98 2.43
C GLU A 154 -6.76 -8.97 3.61
N GLN A 155 -5.74 -9.16 4.46
CA GLN A 155 -5.86 -9.97 5.69
C GLN A 155 -6.88 -9.37 6.67
N PHE A 156 -6.89 -8.05 6.83
CA PHE A 156 -7.85 -7.36 7.70
C PHE A 156 -9.30 -7.50 7.22
N TYR A 157 -9.54 -7.65 5.91
CA TYR A 157 -10.90 -7.84 5.41
C TYR A 157 -11.54 -9.16 5.85
N LEU A 158 -10.72 -10.17 6.17
CA LEU A 158 -11.18 -11.49 6.58
C LEU A 158 -11.69 -11.56 8.04
N ILE A 159 -11.44 -10.51 8.83
CA ILE A 159 -11.81 -10.39 10.25
C ILE A 159 -13.12 -9.61 10.38
#